data_AF-A0A1T2XK44-F1
#
_entry.id   AF-A0A1T2XK44-F1
#
_cell.length_a   1.000
_cell.length_b   1.000
_cell.length_c   1.000
_cell.angle_alpha   90.00
_cell.angle_beta   90.00
_cell.angle_gamma   90.00
#
_symmetry.space_group_name_H-M   'P 1'
#
loop_
_entity.id
_entity.type
_entity.pdbx_description
1 polymer ?
#
loop_
_entity_poly.entity_id
_entity_poly.type
_entity_poly.pdbx_seq_one_letter_code
_entity_poly.pdbx_strand_id
1 'polypeptide(L)'
;MNVRKQEEGFTLIEVLASFVLLVIMATVLVSLFSNGFRSIDKFGERSEQMHLARQEVEQATAGTGSNLTIHQIKGTGQLKIEGETVEKQISGTSGSKMILFIPTPTPWKTGVSYTLDDQVRYNGKNYRCVIPHTSNASNKPTSTSSPWVTM
;
A
#
# COMPACT_ATOMS: atom_id res chain seq x y z
N MET A 1 -30.59 77.56 -6.98
CA MET A 1 -29.57 77.10 -7.94
C MET A 1 -29.36 75.61 -7.74
N ASN A 2 -30.00 74.77 -8.55
CA ASN A 2 -29.75 73.32 -8.54
C ASN A 2 -28.66 73.01 -9.58
N VAL A 3 -27.43 72.83 -9.09
CA VAL A 3 -26.32 72.32 -9.90
C VAL A 3 -26.58 70.83 -10.10
N ARG A 4 -27.05 70.45 -11.29
CA ARG A 4 -27.11 69.03 -11.67
C ARG A 4 -25.67 68.52 -11.83
N LYS A 5 -25.22 67.65 -10.92
CA LYS A 5 -23.98 66.89 -11.08
C LYS A 5 -24.14 66.04 -12.34
N GLN A 6 -23.39 66.32 -13.39
CA GLN A 6 -23.26 65.41 -14.52
C GLN A 6 -22.46 64.22 -14.03
N GLU A 7 -23.09 63.05 -14.02
CA GLU A 7 -22.36 61.80 -13.86
C GLU A 7 -21.64 61.53 -15.19
N GLU A 8 -20.31 61.61 -15.17
CA GLU A 8 -19.45 61.23 -16.29
C GLU A 8 -19.71 59.74 -16.56
N GLY A 9 -20.50 59.44 -17.61
CA GLY A 9 -20.80 58.07 -18.00
C GLY A 9 -19.56 57.39 -18.56
N PHE A 10 -19.34 56.12 -18.19
CA PHE A 10 -18.24 55.32 -18.73
C PHE A 10 -18.36 55.20 -20.25
N THR A 11 -17.25 55.43 -20.96
CA THR A 11 -17.21 55.30 -22.42
C THR A 11 -17.27 53.82 -22.81
N LEU A 12 -17.93 53.50 -23.93
CA LEU A 12 -18.03 52.13 -24.44
C LEU A 12 -16.64 51.48 -24.63
N ILE A 13 -15.64 52.27 -25.03
CA ILE A 13 -14.27 51.80 -25.24
C ILE A 13 -13.58 51.36 -23.95
N GLU A 14 -13.85 52.02 -22.82
CA GLU A 14 -13.26 51.68 -21.51
C GLU A 14 -13.86 50.40 -20.94
N VAL A 15 -15.17 50.21 -21.10
CA VAL A 15 -15.85 48.97 -20.71
C VAL A 15 -15.32 47.79 -21.52
N LEU A 16 -15.13 47.97 -22.83
CA LEU A 16 -14.55 46.95 -23.70
C LEU A 16 -13.09 46.63 -23.33
N ALA A 17 -12.26 47.66 -23.08
CA ALA A 17 -10.86 47.47 -22.69
C ALA A 17 -10.74 46.72 -21.34
N SER A 18 -11.60 47.04 -20.38
CA SER A 18 -11.63 46.38 -19.06
C SER A 18 -12.05 44.91 -19.18
N PHE A 19 -13.03 44.61 -20.04
CA PHE A 19 -13.47 43.23 -20.26
C PHE A 19 -12.37 42.39 -20.91
N VAL A 20 -11.64 42.94 -21.88
CA VAL A 20 -10.50 42.27 -22.52
C VAL A 20 -9.39 41.97 -21.51
N LEU A 21 -9.04 42.95 -20.67
CA LEU A 21 -8.05 42.76 -19.60
C LEU A 21 -8.46 41.70 -18.59
N LEU A 22 -9.75 41.66 -18.19
CA LEU A 22 -10.28 40.67 -17.27
C LEU A 22 -10.15 39.26 -17.86
N VAL A 23 -10.49 39.06 -19.13
CA VAL A 23 -10.36 37.75 -19.80
C VAL A 23 -8.90 37.30 -19.86
N ILE A 24 -7.98 38.20 -20.22
CA ILE A 24 -6.54 37.88 -20.24
C ILE A 24 -6.05 37.49 -18.85
N MET A 25 -6.40 38.26 -17.80
CA MET A 25 -6.02 37.94 -16.43
C MET A 25 -6.60 36.59 -15.97
N ALA A 26 -7.87 36.31 -16.29
CA ALA A 26 -8.53 35.07 -15.93
C ALA A 26 -7.86 33.86 -16.59
N THR A 27 -7.49 33.94 -17.88
CA THR A 27 -6.80 32.85 -18.58
C THR A 27 -5.42 32.57 -17.99
N VAL A 28 -4.66 33.61 -17.64
CA VAL A 28 -3.36 33.48 -16.96
C VAL A 28 -3.52 32.82 -15.60
N LEU A 29 -4.50 33.26 -14.80
CA LEU A 29 -4.77 32.67 -13.49
C LEU A 29 -5.14 31.19 -13.59
N VAL A 30 -6.07 30.83 -14.49
CA VAL A 30 -6.46 29.42 -14.70
C VAL A 30 -5.27 28.56 -15.13
N SER A 31 -4.39 29.08 -15.99
CA SER A 31 -3.16 28.38 -16.40
C SER A 31 -2.20 28.14 -15.22
N LEU A 32 -1.98 29.16 -14.38
CA LEU A 32 -1.13 29.02 -13.18
C LEU A 32 -1.69 28.01 -12.18
N PHE A 33 -2.99 28.08 -11.89
CA PHE A 33 -3.63 27.19 -10.92
C PHE A 33 -3.77 25.75 -11.43
N SER A 34 -4.06 25.55 -12.73
CA SER A 34 -4.19 24.20 -13.30
C SER A 34 -2.89 23.41 -13.23
N ASN A 35 -1.73 24.06 -13.42
CA ASN A 35 -0.43 23.42 -13.29
C ASN A 35 -0.11 23.04 -11.84
N GLY A 36 -0.45 23.91 -10.87
CA GLY A 36 -0.28 23.61 -9.44
C GLY A 36 -1.18 22.48 -8.97
N PHE A 37 -2.45 22.47 -9.41
CA PHE A 37 -3.44 21.48 -8.97
C PHE A 37 -3.10 20.06 -9.44
N ARG A 38 -2.52 19.90 -10.64
CA ARG A 38 -2.01 18.59 -11.12
C ARG A 38 -0.97 17.97 -10.19
N SER A 39 -0.15 18.79 -9.55
CA SER A 39 0.85 18.32 -8.58
C SER A 39 0.16 17.79 -7.32
N ILE A 40 -0.86 18.51 -6.83
CA ILE A 40 -1.62 18.16 -5.62
C ILE A 40 -2.38 16.85 -5.79
N ASP A 41 -2.99 16.61 -6.95
CA ASP A 41 -3.71 15.36 -7.23
C ASP A 41 -2.78 14.14 -7.13
N LYS A 42 -1.56 14.26 -7.68
CA LYS A 42 -0.51 13.24 -7.56
C LYS A 42 -0.03 13.03 -6.11
N PHE A 43 -0.07 14.07 -5.27
CA PHE A 43 0.22 13.92 -3.84
C PHE A 43 -0.92 13.20 -3.10
N GLY A 44 -2.18 13.46 -3.47
CA GLY A 44 -3.34 12.74 -2.95
C GLY A 44 -3.23 11.23 -3.19
N GLU A 45 -3.01 10.81 -4.44
CA GLU A 45 -2.85 9.40 -4.81
C GLU A 45 -1.70 8.74 -4.02
N ARG A 46 -0.53 9.39 -3.94
CA ARG A 46 0.61 8.86 -3.16
C ARG A 46 0.29 8.72 -1.67
N SER A 47 -0.44 9.66 -1.09
CA SER A 47 -0.82 9.62 0.33
C SER A 47 -1.77 8.46 0.63
N GLU A 48 -2.72 8.19 -0.28
CA GLU A 48 -3.65 7.07 -0.19
C GLU A 48 -2.88 5.74 -0.27
N GLN A 49 -2.00 5.60 -1.26
CA GLN A 49 -1.17 4.40 -1.42
C GLN A 49 -0.28 4.14 -0.20
N MET A 50 0.27 5.20 0.43
CA MET A 50 1.06 5.04 1.64
C MET A 50 0.22 4.57 2.84
N HIS A 51 -1.01 5.08 2.98
CA HIS A 51 -1.92 4.63 4.03
C HIS A 51 -2.31 3.16 3.86
N LEU A 52 -2.62 2.75 2.63
CA LEU A 52 -2.91 1.35 2.30
C LEU A 52 -1.70 0.45 2.54
N ALA A 53 -0.50 0.86 2.12
CA ALA A 53 0.74 0.13 2.37
C ALA A 53 1.02 -0.02 3.88
N ARG A 54 0.78 1.03 4.66
CA ARG A 54 0.89 0.96 6.12
C ARG A 54 -0.13 -0.01 6.72
N GLN A 55 -1.38 0.03 6.26
CA GLN A 55 -2.41 -0.90 6.70
C GLN A 55 -2.04 -2.36 6.37
N GLU A 56 -1.47 -2.63 5.19
CA GLU A 56 -0.98 -3.96 4.80
C GLU A 56 0.15 -4.43 5.74
N VAL A 57 1.10 -3.56 6.09
CA VAL A 57 2.18 -3.88 7.06
C VAL A 57 1.63 -4.16 8.46
N GLU A 58 0.69 -3.34 8.94
CA GLU A 58 0.07 -3.54 10.26
C GLU A 58 -0.72 -4.87 10.31
N GLN A 59 -1.44 -5.22 9.24
CA GLN A 59 -2.18 -6.48 9.12
C GLN A 59 -1.24 -7.69 8.96
N ALA A 60 -0.12 -7.56 8.24
CA ALA A 60 0.89 -8.62 8.15
C ALA A 60 1.61 -8.86 9.48
N THR A 61 1.74 -7.82 10.31
CA THR A 61 2.30 -7.89 11.67
C THR A 61 1.32 -8.51 12.68
N ALA A 62 0.02 -8.51 12.39
CA ALA A 62 -0.98 -9.04 13.31
C ALA A 62 -0.81 -10.53 13.59
N GLY A 63 -0.17 -11.29 12.68
CA GLY A 63 0.12 -12.71 12.84
C GLY A 63 -1.15 -13.57 12.93
N THR A 64 -1.10 -14.79 12.41
CA THR A 64 -2.14 -15.78 12.73
C THR A 64 -1.67 -16.51 13.98
N GLY A 65 -2.03 -16.00 15.15
CA GLY A 65 -1.67 -16.62 16.42
C GLY A 65 -2.31 -18.00 16.55
N SER A 66 -1.50 -19.03 16.82
CA SER A 66 -1.94 -20.37 17.22
C SER A 66 -1.24 -20.75 18.52
N ASN A 67 -1.94 -21.46 19.41
CA ASN A 67 -1.37 -21.89 20.69
C ASN A 67 -0.44 -23.09 20.48
N LEU A 68 0.86 -22.91 20.68
CA LEU A 68 1.82 -24.01 20.78
C LEU A 68 1.91 -24.45 22.24
N THR A 69 1.34 -25.62 22.56
CA THR A 69 1.40 -26.18 23.92
C THR A 69 2.50 -27.24 24.00
N ILE A 70 3.61 -26.91 24.66
CA ILE A 70 4.73 -27.85 24.85
C ILE A 70 4.60 -28.48 26.25
N HIS A 71 4.21 -29.75 26.30
CA HIS A 71 4.14 -30.50 27.55
C HIS A 71 5.53 -31.03 27.90
N GLN A 72 6.25 -30.33 28.78
CA GLN A 72 7.56 -30.70 29.36
C GLN A 72 8.62 -31.25 28.38
N ILE A 73 9.58 -30.41 27.99
CA ILE A 73 10.81 -30.88 27.35
C ILE A 73 11.79 -31.30 28.45
N LYS A 74 12.09 -32.59 28.60
CA LYS A 74 13.22 -33.08 29.40
C LYS A 74 14.34 -33.50 28.45
N GLY A 75 15.53 -32.92 28.60
CA GLY A 75 16.71 -33.21 27.77
C GLY A 75 17.03 -32.13 26.73
N THR A 76 18.04 -32.37 25.90
CA THR A 76 18.42 -31.55 24.74
C THR A 76 17.68 -32.04 23.50
N GLY A 77 16.70 -31.27 23.01
CA GLY A 77 15.97 -31.56 21.78
C GLY A 77 15.86 -30.31 20.90
N GLN A 78 15.74 -30.51 19.59
CA GLN A 78 15.55 -29.42 18.62
C GLN A 78 14.06 -29.20 18.36
N LEU A 79 13.60 -27.95 18.44
CA LEU A 79 12.26 -27.56 18.01
C LEU A 79 12.32 -27.21 16.52
N LYS A 80 11.75 -28.07 15.67
CA LYS A 80 11.60 -27.81 14.23
C LYS A 80 10.23 -27.20 13.98
N ILE A 81 10.20 -25.93 13.58
CA ILE A 81 9.01 -25.23 13.10
C ILE A 81 9.12 -25.25 11.57
N GLU A 82 8.07 -25.68 10.85
CA GLU A 82 8.11 -25.69 9.37
C GLU A 82 8.30 -24.26 8.86
N GLY A 83 9.47 -23.99 8.29
CA GLY A 83 10.04 -22.64 8.09
C GLY A 83 11.55 -22.62 8.39
N GLU A 84 12.23 -21.52 8.09
CA GLU A 84 13.68 -21.36 8.29
C GLU A 84 14.11 -21.76 9.72
N THR A 85 15.09 -22.65 9.84
CA THR A 85 15.59 -23.14 11.13
C THR A 85 16.15 -21.98 11.94
N VAL A 86 15.48 -21.60 13.03
CA VAL A 86 16.02 -20.61 13.97
C VAL A 86 17.01 -21.31 14.91
N GLU A 87 18.26 -21.43 14.49
CA GLU A 87 19.36 -21.90 15.35
C GLU A 87 19.81 -20.78 16.29
N LYS A 88 19.00 -20.45 17.29
CA LYS A 88 19.42 -19.55 18.37
C LYS A 88 19.10 -20.15 19.72
N GLN A 89 20.14 -20.36 20.53
CA GLN A 89 19.97 -20.68 21.95
C GLN A 89 19.24 -19.51 22.62
N ILE A 90 18.03 -19.76 23.11
CA ILE A 90 17.26 -18.78 23.89
C ILE A 90 17.40 -19.16 25.35
N SER A 91 18.32 -18.51 26.05
CA SER A 91 18.51 -18.67 27.49
C SER A 91 17.36 -17.98 28.23
N GLY A 92 16.30 -18.73 28.56
CA GLY A 92 15.20 -18.27 29.40
C GLY A 92 15.25 -18.89 30.80
N THR A 93 14.82 -18.15 31.81
CA THR A 93 14.47 -18.69 33.12
C THR A 93 13.00 -19.16 33.10
N SER A 94 12.58 -19.94 34.11
CA SER A 94 11.15 -20.26 34.26
C SER A 94 10.30 -18.98 34.21
N GLY A 95 9.28 -18.95 33.33
CA GLY A 95 8.42 -17.79 33.12
C GLY A 95 8.86 -16.80 32.02
N SER A 96 9.97 -17.04 31.31
CA SER A 96 10.37 -16.20 30.17
C SER A 96 9.39 -16.32 29.00
N LYS A 97 8.95 -15.17 28.46
CA LYS A 97 8.08 -15.08 27.27
C LYS A 97 8.95 -15.12 26.00
N MET A 98 8.88 -16.21 25.25
CA MET A 98 9.48 -16.29 23.92
C MET A 98 8.56 -15.57 22.92
N ILE A 99 9.06 -14.52 22.27
CA ILE A 99 8.37 -13.85 21.17
C ILE A 99 9.01 -14.34 19.87
N LEU A 100 8.30 -15.20 19.15
CA LEU A 100 8.71 -15.66 17.83
C LEU A 100 8.03 -14.78 16.78
N PHE A 101 8.81 -14.02 16.02
CA PHE A 101 8.32 -13.29 14.86
C PHE A 101 8.48 -14.18 13.64
N ILE A 102 7.39 -14.82 13.21
CA ILE A 102 7.33 -15.50 11.92
C ILE A 102 6.79 -14.47 10.92
N PRO A 103 7.62 -13.94 9.99
CA PRO A 103 7.15 -12.97 9.02
C PRO A 103 6.03 -13.60 8.18
N THR A 104 4.93 -12.89 8.07
CA THR A 104 3.79 -13.40 7.32
C THR A 104 3.95 -13.08 5.83
N PRO A 105 3.90 -14.06 4.90
CA PRO A 105 4.04 -13.80 3.47
C PRO A 105 2.95 -12.86 2.94
N THR A 106 3.29 -12.09 1.90
CA THR A 106 2.37 -11.16 1.25
C THR A 106 1.22 -11.90 0.57
N PRO A 107 0.02 -11.30 0.44
CA PRO A 107 -1.08 -11.92 -0.29
C PRO A 107 -0.72 -12.20 -1.76
N TRP A 108 -1.12 -13.37 -2.27
CA TRP A 108 -1.00 -13.67 -3.70
C TRP A 108 -1.84 -12.69 -4.52
N LYS A 109 -1.24 -12.14 -5.59
CA LYS A 109 -1.89 -11.20 -6.51
C LYS A 109 -1.67 -11.68 -7.95
N THR A 110 -2.62 -11.44 -8.84
CA THR A 110 -2.48 -11.72 -10.28
C THR A 110 -1.59 -10.69 -10.97
N GLY A 111 -0.90 -11.09 -12.05
CA GLY A 111 -0.04 -10.20 -12.85
C GLY A 111 1.33 -9.95 -12.22
N VAL A 112 1.64 -10.57 -11.08
CA VAL A 112 2.95 -10.50 -10.42
C VAL A 112 3.85 -11.59 -10.97
N SER A 113 5.09 -11.23 -11.31
CA SER A 113 6.15 -12.18 -11.65
C SER A 113 6.75 -12.74 -10.37
N TYR A 114 6.55 -14.03 -10.14
CA TYR A 114 7.11 -14.75 -9.00
C TYR A 114 8.31 -15.59 -9.43
N THR A 115 9.36 -15.57 -8.62
CA THR A 115 10.58 -16.35 -8.77
C THR A 115 10.55 -17.61 -7.89
N LEU A 116 11.55 -18.48 -8.04
CA LEU A 116 11.67 -19.68 -7.22
C LEU A 116 11.75 -19.30 -5.74
N ASP A 117 11.04 -20.04 -4.90
CA ASP A 117 10.96 -19.85 -3.44
C ASP A 117 10.24 -18.59 -2.94
N ASP A 118 9.64 -17.79 -3.83
CA ASP A 118 8.73 -16.71 -3.41
C ASP A 118 7.58 -17.26 -2.57
N GLN A 119 7.28 -16.58 -1.46
CA GLN A 119 6.27 -16.99 -0.51
C GLN A 119 5.05 -16.08 -0.60
N VAL A 120 3.86 -16.68 -0.63
CA VAL A 120 2.59 -15.95 -0.70
C VAL A 120 1.53 -16.54 0.22
N ARG A 121 0.55 -15.72 0.59
CA ARG A 121 -0.66 -16.14 1.28
C ARG A 121 -1.83 -16.23 0.32
N TYR A 122 -2.57 -17.35 0.35
CA TYR A 122 -3.81 -17.50 -0.41
C TYR A 122 -4.84 -18.33 0.38
N ASN A 123 -6.07 -17.84 0.50
CA ASN A 123 -7.15 -18.51 1.26
C ASN A 123 -6.74 -18.98 2.67
N GLY A 124 -6.02 -18.14 3.41
CA GLY A 124 -5.60 -18.43 4.79
C GLY A 124 -4.45 -19.44 4.93
N LYS A 125 -3.87 -19.92 3.83
CA LYS A 125 -2.70 -20.81 3.82
C LYS A 125 -1.49 -20.13 3.20
N ASN A 126 -0.30 -20.57 3.61
CA ASN A 126 0.98 -20.15 3.06
C ASN A 126 1.38 -21.08 1.91
N TYR A 127 1.95 -20.52 0.85
CA TYR A 127 2.45 -21.26 -0.30
C TYR A 127 3.81 -20.76 -0.74
N ARG A 128 4.62 -21.65 -1.30
CA ARG A 128 5.92 -21.36 -1.90
C ARG A 128 5.89 -21.64 -3.40
N CYS A 129 6.44 -20.72 -4.18
CA CYS A 129 6.60 -20.86 -5.62
C CYS A 129 7.66 -21.92 -5.93
N VAL A 130 7.31 -22.96 -6.68
CA VAL A 130 8.25 -24.03 -7.09
C VAL A 130 8.68 -23.91 -8.55
N ILE A 131 7.97 -23.09 -9.35
CA ILE A 131 8.26 -22.86 -10.77
C ILE A 131 8.08 -21.37 -11.05
N PRO A 132 9.13 -20.63 -11.48
CA PRO A 132 9.00 -19.22 -11.82
C PRO A 132 7.93 -18.96 -12.88
N HIS A 133 7.05 -17.97 -12.66
CA HIS A 133 5.94 -17.67 -13.55
C HIS A 133 5.34 -16.28 -13.29
N THR A 134 4.56 -15.79 -14.26
CA THR A 134 3.64 -14.67 -14.03
C THR A 134 2.28 -15.22 -13.60
N SER A 135 1.80 -14.76 -12.44
CA SER A 135 0.55 -15.20 -11.82
C SER A 135 -0.70 -14.79 -12.62
N ASN A 136 -1.68 -15.67 -12.67
CA ASN A 136 -2.99 -15.52 -13.30
C ASN A 136 -4.03 -16.45 -12.63
N ALA A 137 -5.28 -16.39 -13.06
CA ALA A 137 -6.38 -17.15 -12.44
C ALA A 137 -6.23 -18.69 -12.58
N SER A 138 -5.49 -19.16 -13.59
CA SER A 138 -5.29 -20.57 -13.90
C SER A 138 -4.14 -21.20 -13.13
N ASN A 139 -3.16 -20.41 -12.68
CA ASN A 139 -2.00 -20.87 -11.91
C ASN A 139 -1.98 -20.37 -10.46
N LYS A 140 -3.16 -20.04 -9.92
CA LYS A 140 -3.33 -19.72 -8.49
C LYS A 140 -2.92 -20.90 -7.60
N PRO A 141 -2.64 -20.68 -6.31
CA PRO A 141 -2.14 -21.72 -5.41
C PRO A 141 -3.05 -22.95 -5.23
N THR A 142 -4.37 -22.83 -5.48
CA THR A 142 -5.33 -23.94 -5.37
C THR A 142 -5.65 -24.65 -6.70
N SER A 143 -4.97 -24.29 -7.79
CA SER A 143 -5.17 -24.94 -9.08
C SER A 143 -4.68 -26.40 -9.07
N THR A 144 -5.25 -27.24 -9.92
CA THR A 144 -4.86 -28.66 -10.04
C THR A 144 -3.43 -28.85 -10.57
N SER A 145 -2.96 -27.94 -11.43
CA SER A 145 -1.57 -27.84 -11.91
C SER A 145 -0.94 -26.55 -11.40
N SER A 146 -0.93 -26.39 -10.07
CA SER A 146 -0.41 -25.18 -9.45
C SER A 146 1.13 -25.18 -9.41
N PRO A 147 1.80 -24.07 -9.80
CA PRO A 147 3.24 -23.88 -9.58
C PRO A 147 3.58 -23.54 -8.11
N TRP A 148 2.68 -23.87 -7.17
CA TRP A 148 2.75 -23.54 -5.76
C TRP A 148 2.65 -24.79 -4.90
N VAL A 149 3.44 -24.86 -3.83
CA VAL A 149 3.35 -25.91 -2.79
C VAL A 149 2.92 -25.30 -1.46
N THR A 150 2.06 -25.97 -0.70
CA THR A 150 1.67 -25.53 0.65
C THR A 150 2.88 -25.61 1.59
N MET A 151 3.06 -24.58 2.41
CA MET A 151 4.04 -24.56 3.51
C MET A 151 3.42 -24.96 4.84
#